data_AF-A0A165I9M0-F1
#
_entry.id   AF-A0A165I9M0-F1
#
_cell.length_a   1.000
_cell.length_b   1.000
_cell.length_c   1.000
_cell.angle_alpha   90.00
_cell.angle_beta   90.00
_cell.angle_gamma   90.00
#
_symmetry.space_group_name_H-M   'P 1'
#
loop_
_entity.id
_entity.type
_entity.pdbx_description
1 polymer ?
#
loop_
_entity_poly.entity_id
_entity_poly.type
_entity_poly.pdbx_seq_one_letter_code
_entity_poly.pdbx_strand_id
1 'polypeptide(L)'
;MKQRKSTSQWRRWHRWLGLAVALPVLVLSVTGVLLNHIESFGWSSRPLPPLLARWYGAPVPESVSGIVLDNRWYAQANDSLFIDGEKSLYCRAPLRGVVQDNGWTVVGCADALLLLDAQGQQVERMGPAYGVPAFSTLGRNDQGLVLKTEQGLSQYDVDQLASVALPEGATWAPSLFQALPVTMKQRVVAQSVPPSLNWQRLLLDLHAGRLFGLAGQLVMDLAALVLVVLALTGTVIWSRSRRS
;
A
#
# COMPACT_ATOMS: atom_id res chain seq x y z
N MET A 1 41.23 33.79 -47.15
CA MET A 1 40.38 34.15 -45.99
C MET A 1 39.48 32.97 -45.63
N LYS A 2 39.65 32.34 -44.47
CA LYS A 2 38.75 31.27 -43.99
C LYS A 2 37.42 31.92 -43.58
N GLN A 3 36.36 31.71 -44.35
CA GLN A 3 35.01 32.17 -43.96
C GLN A 3 34.66 31.61 -42.59
N ARG A 4 34.55 32.48 -41.57
CA ARG A 4 34.02 32.09 -40.25
C ARG A 4 32.55 31.75 -40.45
N LYS A 5 32.22 30.46 -40.49
CA LYS A 5 30.83 29.98 -40.55
C LYS A 5 30.04 30.64 -39.40
N SER A 6 28.95 31.32 -39.75
CA SER A 6 28.12 32.09 -38.82
C SER A 6 27.58 31.21 -37.69
N THR A 7 27.86 31.58 -36.44
CA THR A 7 27.30 30.90 -35.25
C THR A 7 25.80 31.19 -35.05
N SER A 8 25.19 32.04 -35.90
CA SER A 8 23.79 32.45 -35.82
C SER A 8 22.82 31.27 -35.89
N GLN A 9 23.04 30.31 -36.79
CA GLN A 9 22.20 29.11 -36.90
C GLN A 9 22.27 28.23 -35.66
N TRP A 10 23.48 28.05 -35.09
CA TRP A 10 23.68 27.27 -33.86
C TRP A 10 22.97 27.91 -32.66
N ARG A 11 23.01 29.25 -32.55
CA ARG A 11 22.28 29.99 -31.51
C ARG A 11 20.76 29.92 -31.69
N ARG A 12 20.26 29.88 -32.94
CA ARG A 12 18.81 29.71 -33.20
C ARG A 12 18.34 28.33 -32.76
N TRP A 13 19.02 27.27 -33.20
CA TRP A 13 18.70 25.89 -32.80
C TRP A 13 18.79 25.68 -31.29
N HIS A 14 19.85 26.18 -30.65
CA HIS A 14 20.02 26.09 -29.20
C HIS A 14 18.84 26.72 -28.43
N ARG A 15 18.36 27.90 -28.84
CA ARG A 15 17.21 28.55 -28.19
C ARG A 15 15.91 27.76 -28.33
N TRP A 16 15.62 27.25 -29.53
CA TRP A 16 14.40 26.48 -29.78
C TRP A 16 14.40 25.13 -29.06
N LEU A 17 15.53 24.42 -29.07
CA LEU A 17 15.69 23.19 -28.31
C LEU A 17 15.55 23.44 -26.80
N GLY A 18 16.16 24.50 -26.28
CA GLY A 18 16.02 24.91 -24.88
C GLY A 18 14.57 25.18 -24.49
N LEU A 19 13.82 25.90 -25.32
CA LEU A 19 12.40 26.15 -25.07
C LEU A 19 11.57 24.86 -25.12
N ALA A 20 11.85 23.96 -26.07
CA ALA A 20 11.14 22.70 -26.21
C ALA A 20 11.27 21.78 -24.98
N VAL A 21 12.43 21.79 -24.31
CA VAL A 21 12.67 20.93 -23.13
C VAL A 21 12.57 21.66 -21.79
N ALA A 22 12.21 22.95 -21.78
CA ALA A 22 12.18 23.74 -20.56
C ALA A 22 11.34 23.11 -19.44
N LEU A 23 10.13 22.62 -19.77
CA LEU A 23 9.24 22.01 -18.79
C LEU A 23 9.79 20.69 -18.22
N PRO A 24 10.18 19.67 -19.02
CA PRO A 24 10.84 18.47 -18.50
C PRO A 24 12.06 18.77 -17.63
N VAL A 25 12.88 19.75 -18.03
CA VAL A 25 14.08 20.15 -17.28
C VAL A 25 13.73 20.76 -15.93
N LEU A 26 12.67 21.58 -15.87
CA LEU A 26 12.16 22.10 -14.60
C LEU A 26 11.70 20.96 -13.69
N VAL A 27 10.97 19.98 -14.22
CA VAL A 27 10.54 18.80 -13.47
C VAL A 27 11.76 18.03 -12.94
N LEU A 28 12.73 17.70 -13.81
CA LEU A 28 13.97 17.01 -13.42
C LEU A 28 14.73 17.75 -12.33
N SER A 29 14.86 19.08 -12.47
CA SER A 29 15.63 19.90 -11.54
C SER A 29 14.94 20.02 -10.19
N VAL A 30 13.64 20.34 -10.17
CA VAL A 30 12.88 20.48 -8.91
C VAL A 30 12.79 19.14 -8.18
N THR A 31 12.42 18.07 -8.88
CA THR A 31 12.34 16.73 -8.27
C THR A 31 13.72 16.23 -7.84
N GLY A 32 14.78 16.49 -8.61
CA GLY A 32 16.15 16.11 -8.25
C GLY A 32 16.62 16.80 -6.97
N VAL A 33 16.38 18.11 -6.83
CA VAL A 33 16.68 18.84 -5.58
C VAL A 33 15.86 18.29 -4.41
N LEU A 34 14.55 18.06 -4.59
CA LEU A 34 13.71 17.47 -3.54
C LEU A 34 14.19 16.09 -3.13
N LEU A 35 14.57 15.24 -4.10
CA LEU A 35 15.10 13.90 -3.86
C LEU A 35 16.45 13.95 -3.12
N ASN A 36 17.31 14.92 -3.44
CA ASN A 36 18.59 15.09 -2.75
C ASN A 36 18.42 15.47 -1.26
N HIS A 37 17.30 16.14 -0.92
CA HIS A 37 17.01 16.58 0.45
C HIS A 37 15.91 15.76 1.13
N ILE A 38 15.42 14.70 0.52
CA ILE A 38 14.21 14.01 0.97
C ILE A 38 14.35 13.36 2.35
N GLU A 39 15.54 12.84 2.65
CA GLU A 39 15.87 12.29 3.96
C GLU A 39 15.91 13.40 5.02
N SER A 40 16.49 14.56 4.69
CA SER A 40 16.55 15.71 5.61
C SER A 40 15.17 16.28 5.96
N PHE A 41 14.19 16.13 5.06
CA PHE A 41 12.79 16.48 5.33
C PHE A 41 12.04 15.37 6.09
N GLY A 42 12.65 14.19 6.24
CA GLY A 42 12.02 13.00 6.80
C GLY A 42 10.84 12.51 5.97
N TRP A 43 10.85 12.74 4.65
CA TRP A 43 9.76 12.36 3.74
C TRP A 43 10.01 11.03 3.04
N SER A 44 11.24 10.51 3.08
CA SER A 44 11.65 9.29 2.39
C SER A 44 10.75 8.09 2.70
N SER A 45 10.40 7.91 3.97
CA SER A 45 9.55 6.83 4.47
C SER A 45 8.11 7.23 4.76
N ARG A 46 7.74 8.51 4.57
CA ARG A 46 6.36 8.96 4.83
C ARG A 46 5.43 8.39 3.77
N PRO A 47 4.41 7.59 4.15
CA PRO A 47 3.47 7.03 3.20
C PRO A 47 2.67 8.14 2.51
N LEU A 48 2.21 7.88 1.30
CA LEU A 48 1.32 8.81 0.60
C LEU A 48 -0.04 8.89 1.32
N PRO A 49 -0.74 10.03 1.23
CA PRO A 49 -2.12 10.13 1.68
C PRO A 49 -2.99 9.04 1.03
N PRO A 50 -3.95 8.42 1.75
CA PRO A 50 -4.76 7.30 1.22
C PRO A 50 -5.42 7.57 -0.13
N LEU A 51 -5.95 8.78 -0.33
CA LEU A 51 -6.59 9.17 -1.59
C LEU A 51 -5.59 9.16 -2.76
N LEU A 52 -4.40 9.72 -2.55
CA LEU A 52 -3.34 9.75 -3.55
C LEU A 52 -2.77 8.35 -3.79
N ALA A 53 -2.64 7.55 -2.74
CA ALA A 53 -2.20 6.16 -2.84
C ALA A 53 -3.14 5.31 -3.71
N ARG A 54 -4.46 5.48 -3.56
CA ARG A 54 -5.46 4.83 -4.42
C ARG A 54 -5.38 5.30 -5.86
N TRP A 55 -5.24 6.61 -6.08
CA TRP A 55 -5.04 7.15 -7.44
C TRP A 55 -3.78 6.56 -8.09
N TYR A 56 -2.76 6.26 -7.28
CA TYR A 56 -1.54 5.56 -7.68
C TYR A 56 -1.71 4.04 -7.91
N GLY A 57 -2.92 3.50 -7.72
CA GLY A 57 -3.21 2.08 -7.90
C GLY A 57 -3.00 1.20 -6.66
N ALA A 58 -2.79 1.77 -5.46
CA ALA A 58 -2.72 0.96 -4.25
C ALA A 58 -4.11 0.44 -3.81
N PRO A 59 -4.20 -0.83 -3.36
CA PRO A 59 -5.42 -1.39 -2.79
C PRO A 59 -5.62 -0.83 -1.38
N VAL A 60 -6.20 0.36 -1.27
CA VAL A 60 -6.55 0.99 0.01
C VAL A 60 -8.07 0.98 0.16
N PRO A 61 -8.64 0.34 1.20
CA PRO A 61 -10.08 0.19 1.33
C PRO A 61 -10.79 1.52 1.61
N GLU A 62 -11.97 1.72 1.01
CA GLU A 62 -12.80 2.91 1.24
C GLU A 62 -13.64 2.83 2.52
N SER A 63 -14.07 1.62 2.84
CA SER A 63 -14.80 1.27 4.05
C SER A 63 -14.10 0.13 4.76
N VAL A 64 -13.91 0.29 6.05
CA VAL A 64 -13.42 -0.74 6.96
C VAL A 64 -14.51 -0.98 7.97
N SER A 65 -14.94 -2.23 8.09
CA SER A 65 -15.77 -2.71 9.19
C SER A 65 -14.92 -3.50 10.17
N GLY A 66 -15.46 -3.72 11.36
CA GLY A 66 -14.77 -4.45 12.40
C GLY A 66 -15.74 -5.10 13.35
N ILE A 67 -15.19 -5.83 14.29
CA ILE A 67 -15.91 -6.57 15.31
C ILE A 67 -15.42 -6.05 16.65
N VAL A 68 -16.34 -5.87 17.60
CA VAL A 68 -16.02 -5.52 18.98
C VAL A 68 -16.15 -6.78 19.84
N LEU A 69 -15.11 -7.05 20.63
CA LEU A 69 -15.06 -8.14 21.60
C LEU A 69 -14.29 -7.63 22.82
N ASP A 70 -14.83 -7.80 24.02
CA ASP A 70 -14.23 -7.36 25.29
C ASP A 70 -13.71 -5.92 25.27
N ASN A 71 -14.52 -5.01 24.70
CA ASN A 71 -14.22 -3.58 24.59
C ASN A 71 -12.98 -3.25 23.72
N ARG A 72 -12.52 -4.20 22.90
CA ARG A 72 -11.48 -4.04 21.89
C ARG A 72 -12.05 -4.16 20.49
N TRP A 73 -11.46 -3.41 19.56
CA TRP A 73 -11.87 -3.42 18.15
C TRP A 73 -10.92 -4.25 17.31
N TYR A 74 -11.50 -5.16 16.53
CA TYR A 74 -10.79 -5.99 15.56
C TYR A 74 -11.27 -5.62 14.16
N ALA A 75 -10.39 -5.13 13.32
CA ALA A 75 -10.71 -4.71 11.96
C ALA A 75 -9.71 -5.28 10.98
N GLN A 76 -10.06 -5.31 9.70
CA GLN A 76 -9.15 -5.74 8.65
C GLN A 76 -9.05 -4.69 7.56
N ALA A 77 -7.81 -4.46 7.10
CA ALA A 77 -7.55 -3.77 5.85
C ALA A 77 -6.47 -4.55 5.10
N ASN A 78 -6.76 -4.90 3.84
CA ASN A 78 -5.94 -5.83 3.05
C ASN A 78 -5.75 -7.14 3.83
N ASP A 79 -4.54 -7.73 3.82
CA ASP A 79 -4.24 -8.96 4.56
C ASP A 79 -3.69 -8.70 5.98
N SER A 80 -4.15 -7.65 6.64
CA SER A 80 -3.69 -7.28 7.99
C SER A 80 -4.84 -7.07 8.95
N LEU A 81 -4.71 -7.68 10.12
CA LEU A 81 -5.55 -7.47 11.28
C LEU A 81 -5.09 -6.22 12.02
N PHE A 82 -6.06 -5.39 12.38
CA PHE A 82 -5.89 -4.19 13.19
C PHE A 82 -6.60 -4.40 14.51
N ILE A 83 -5.91 -4.10 15.61
CA ILE A 83 -6.45 -4.17 16.95
C ILE A 83 -6.42 -2.75 17.54
N ASP A 84 -7.58 -2.24 17.92
CA ASP A 84 -7.75 -0.88 18.47
C ASP A 84 -7.21 0.25 17.55
N GLY A 85 -7.22 -0.03 16.24
CA GLY A 85 -6.77 0.87 15.18
C GLY A 85 -5.31 0.72 14.79
N GLU A 86 -4.53 -0.11 15.48
CA GLU A 86 -3.12 -0.35 15.20
C GLU A 86 -2.92 -1.64 14.40
N LYS A 87 -2.06 -1.58 13.37
CA LYS A 87 -1.71 -2.75 12.56
C LYS A 87 -0.97 -3.76 13.44
N SER A 88 -1.51 -4.97 13.59
CA SER A 88 -0.97 -5.98 14.50
C SER A 88 -0.41 -7.19 13.76
N LEU A 89 -1.27 -7.97 13.12
CA LEU A 89 -0.92 -9.31 12.62
C LEU A 89 -1.32 -9.47 11.15
N TYR A 90 -0.68 -10.42 10.45
CA TYR A 90 -1.14 -10.84 9.14
C TYR A 90 -2.40 -11.69 9.29
N CYS A 91 -3.46 -11.33 8.57
CA CYS A 91 -4.73 -12.07 8.53
C CYS A 91 -5.29 -11.94 7.12
N ARG A 92 -5.28 -13.04 6.36
CA ARG A 92 -5.72 -13.04 4.96
C ARG A 92 -7.20 -12.64 4.86
N ALA A 93 -7.50 -11.73 3.95
CA ALA A 93 -8.86 -11.26 3.72
C ALA A 93 -9.78 -12.33 3.10
N PRO A 94 -11.09 -12.37 3.47
CA PRO A 94 -11.75 -11.51 4.46
C PRO A 94 -11.59 -12.01 5.91
N LEU A 95 -11.69 -11.08 6.87
CA LEU A 95 -11.97 -11.37 8.27
C LEU A 95 -13.37 -11.99 8.35
N ARG A 96 -13.48 -13.14 9.01
CA ARG A 96 -14.69 -13.97 9.08
C ARG A 96 -15.34 -14.00 10.46
N GLY A 97 -14.68 -13.45 11.47
CA GLY A 97 -15.25 -13.29 12.80
C GLY A 97 -14.17 -13.19 13.87
N VAL A 98 -14.55 -12.77 15.07
CA VAL A 98 -13.71 -12.76 16.26
C VAL A 98 -14.55 -13.20 17.44
N VAL A 99 -14.09 -14.21 18.17
CA VAL A 99 -14.79 -14.75 19.34
C VAL A 99 -13.79 -15.04 20.45
N GLN A 100 -14.28 -15.12 21.68
CA GLN A 100 -13.49 -15.57 22.81
C GLN A 100 -13.75 -17.06 23.02
N ASP A 101 -12.71 -17.84 23.30
CA ASP A 101 -12.81 -19.27 23.63
C ASP A 101 -11.68 -19.68 24.58
N ASN A 102 -12.03 -20.35 25.70
CA ASN A 102 -11.08 -20.81 26.72
C ASN A 102 -10.01 -19.78 27.15
N GLY A 103 -10.36 -18.49 27.23
CA GLY A 103 -9.46 -17.39 27.61
C GLY A 103 -8.62 -16.83 26.48
N TRP A 104 -8.67 -17.43 25.29
CA TRP A 104 -8.03 -16.94 24.07
C TRP A 104 -9.01 -16.11 23.24
N THR A 105 -8.49 -15.13 22.51
CA THR A 105 -9.25 -14.51 21.42
C THR A 105 -8.94 -15.23 20.13
N VAL A 106 -9.97 -15.80 19.51
CA VAL A 106 -9.88 -16.52 18.24
C VAL A 106 -10.36 -15.60 17.12
N VAL A 107 -9.44 -15.28 16.21
CA VAL A 107 -9.71 -14.45 15.02
C VAL A 107 -9.79 -15.36 13.80
N GLY A 108 -10.93 -15.35 13.12
CA GLY A 108 -11.13 -16.11 11.90
C GLY A 108 -10.71 -15.33 10.65
N CYS A 109 -9.65 -15.75 9.99
CA CYS A 109 -9.22 -15.23 8.69
C CYS A 109 -9.74 -16.13 7.55
N ALA A 110 -9.45 -15.78 6.30
CA ALA A 110 -9.91 -16.56 5.16
C ALA A 110 -9.30 -17.97 5.06
N ASP A 111 -8.11 -18.17 5.63
CA ASP A 111 -7.32 -19.39 5.50
C ASP A 111 -6.94 -20.04 6.83
N ALA A 112 -7.22 -19.40 7.97
CA ALA A 112 -6.80 -19.88 9.27
C ALA A 112 -7.60 -19.23 10.41
N LEU A 113 -7.54 -19.87 11.58
CA LEU A 113 -7.88 -19.28 12.87
C LEU A 113 -6.57 -18.79 13.52
N LEU A 114 -6.54 -17.55 13.99
CA LEU A 114 -5.44 -17.02 14.80
C LEU A 114 -5.86 -17.02 16.26
N LEU A 115 -5.04 -17.60 17.12
CA LEU A 115 -5.23 -17.59 18.56
C LEU A 115 -4.38 -16.48 19.15
N LEU A 116 -5.03 -15.56 19.85
CA LEU A 116 -4.40 -14.42 20.48
C LEU A 116 -4.52 -14.50 21.99
N ASP A 117 -3.46 -14.10 22.69
CA ASP A 117 -3.49 -13.89 24.14
C ASP A 117 -4.33 -12.65 24.52
N ALA A 118 -4.46 -12.41 25.83
CA ALA A 118 -5.19 -11.24 26.36
C ALA A 118 -4.58 -9.90 25.91
N GLN A 119 -3.29 -9.88 25.56
CA GLN A 119 -2.58 -8.71 25.04
C GLN A 119 -2.81 -8.51 23.53
N GLY A 120 -3.38 -9.50 22.84
CA GLY A 120 -3.61 -9.49 21.39
C GLY A 120 -2.39 -9.92 20.58
N GLN A 121 -1.42 -10.59 21.20
CA GLN A 121 -0.29 -11.21 20.51
C GLN A 121 -0.67 -12.60 19.99
N GLN A 122 -0.15 -12.95 18.81
CA GLN A 122 -0.41 -14.25 18.21
C GLN A 122 0.33 -15.35 18.98
N VAL A 123 -0.42 -16.28 19.54
CA VAL A 123 0.09 -17.51 20.14
C VAL A 123 0.21 -18.60 19.08
N GLU A 124 -0.85 -18.80 18.31
CA GLU A 124 -0.89 -19.86 17.30
C GLU A 124 -1.70 -19.47 16.06
N ARG A 125 -1.42 -20.14 14.94
CA ARG A 125 -2.15 -20.02 13.68
C ARG A 125 -2.54 -21.41 13.18
N MET A 126 -3.83 -21.72 13.26
CA MET A 126 -4.39 -23.00 12.85
C MET A 126 -5.02 -22.90 11.46
N GLY A 127 -4.38 -23.52 10.47
CA GLY A 127 -4.89 -23.65 9.11
C GLY A 127 -5.52 -25.03 8.85
N PRO A 128 -5.74 -25.39 7.58
CA PRO A 128 -6.32 -26.69 7.20
C PRO A 128 -5.56 -27.92 7.71
N ALA A 129 -4.24 -27.80 7.93
CA ALA A 129 -3.42 -28.86 8.51
C ALA A 129 -3.82 -29.23 9.96
N TYR A 130 -4.48 -28.30 10.67
CA TYR A 130 -4.99 -28.47 12.04
C TYR A 130 -6.48 -28.84 12.05
N GLY A 131 -7.02 -29.31 10.92
CA GLY A 131 -8.43 -29.70 10.82
C GLY A 131 -9.40 -28.52 10.71
N VAL A 132 -8.92 -27.29 10.49
CA VAL A 132 -9.80 -26.13 10.27
C VAL A 132 -10.42 -26.23 8.88
N PRO A 133 -11.76 -26.39 8.76
CA PRO A 133 -12.43 -26.47 7.46
C PRO A 133 -12.44 -25.11 6.76
N ALA A 134 -12.79 -25.07 5.48
CA ALA A 134 -13.17 -23.79 4.86
C ALA A 134 -14.49 -23.28 5.49
N PHE A 135 -14.52 -22.03 5.94
CA PHE A 135 -15.68 -21.43 6.61
C PHE A 135 -15.99 -20.05 6.06
N SER A 136 -17.17 -19.50 6.30
CA SER A 136 -17.58 -18.17 5.84
C SER A 136 -17.79 -17.21 7.02
N THR A 137 -18.15 -17.76 8.18
CA THR A 137 -18.41 -17.00 9.41
C THR A 137 -17.91 -17.79 10.61
N LEU A 138 -17.25 -17.10 11.52
CA LEU A 138 -16.88 -17.59 12.83
C LEU A 138 -17.86 -17.06 13.88
N GLY A 139 -18.26 -17.92 14.81
CA GLY A 139 -19.12 -17.60 15.93
C GLY A 139 -18.88 -18.57 17.08
N ARG A 140 -19.82 -18.58 18.01
CA ARG A 140 -19.71 -19.38 19.25
C ARG A 140 -21.07 -19.96 19.66
N ASN A 141 -21.05 -21.08 20.34
CA ASN A 141 -22.17 -21.59 21.13
C ASN A 141 -21.72 -21.96 22.55
N ASP A 142 -22.57 -22.61 23.33
CA ASP A 142 -22.26 -23.03 24.70
C ASP A 142 -21.13 -24.05 24.79
N GLN A 143 -20.85 -24.77 23.69
CA GLN A 143 -19.87 -25.85 23.63
C GLN A 143 -18.53 -25.43 23.00
N GLY A 144 -18.42 -24.22 22.43
CA GLY A 144 -17.17 -23.69 21.88
C GLY A 144 -17.33 -22.99 20.53
N LEU A 145 -16.29 -23.11 19.70
CA LEU A 145 -16.20 -22.42 18.40
C LEU A 145 -17.14 -23.05 17.36
N VAL A 146 -17.88 -22.19 16.65
CA VAL A 146 -18.77 -22.60 15.56
C VAL A 146 -18.33 -21.92 14.27
N LEU A 147 -18.15 -22.74 13.23
CA LEU A 147 -17.77 -22.35 11.88
C LEU A 147 -18.94 -22.62 10.92
N LYS A 148 -19.36 -21.59 10.18
CA LYS A 148 -20.32 -21.77 9.08
C LYS A 148 -19.58 -22.20 7.82
N THR A 149 -19.65 -23.48 7.45
CA THR A 149 -19.06 -24.04 6.24
C THR A 149 -20.08 -24.07 5.09
N GLU A 150 -19.67 -24.51 3.91
CA GLU A 150 -20.61 -24.73 2.78
C GLU A 150 -21.60 -25.87 3.05
N GLN A 151 -21.22 -26.84 3.88
CA GLN A 151 -22.02 -28.02 4.22
C GLN A 151 -22.95 -27.81 5.42
N GLY A 152 -22.91 -26.63 6.05
CA GLY A 152 -23.71 -26.29 7.22
C GLY A 152 -22.86 -25.74 8.36
N LEU A 153 -23.34 -25.90 9.59
CA LEU A 153 -22.60 -25.50 10.78
C LEU A 153 -21.66 -26.63 11.21
N SER A 154 -20.45 -26.27 11.61
CA SER A 154 -19.49 -27.19 12.18
C SER A 154 -18.92 -26.62 13.47
N GLN A 155 -18.83 -27.45 14.50
CA GLN A 155 -18.12 -27.15 15.72
C GLN A 155 -16.65 -27.53 15.57
N TYR A 156 -15.75 -26.61 15.91
CA TYR A 156 -14.32 -26.87 15.90
C TYR A 156 -13.81 -26.95 17.34
N ASP A 157 -13.17 -28.07 17.67
CA ASP A 157 -12.50 -28.30 18.95
C ASP A 157 -11.01 -28.01 18.78
N VAL A 158 -10.52 -27.02 19.52
CA VAL A 158 -9.13 -26.55 19.47
C VAL A 158 -8.16 -27.58 20.06
N ASP A 159 -8.59 -28.34 21.07
CA ASP A 159 -7.73 -29.31 21.75
C ASP A 159 -7.62 -30.62 20.94
N GLN A 160 -8.72 -31.02 20.30
CA GLN A 160 -8.76 -32.22 19.46
C GLN A 160 -8.37 -31.98 18.00
N LEU A 161 -8.21 -30.71 17.59
CA LEU A 161 -7.90 -30.29 16.21
C LEU A 161 -8.86 -30.92 15.19
N ALA A 162 -10.15 -30.95 15.56
CA ALA A 162 -11.18 -31.67 14.82
C ALA A 162 -12.44 -30.82 14.64
N SER A 163 -13.06 -30.95 13.47
CA SER A 163 -14.33 -30.31 13.14
C SER A 163 -15.46 -31.35 13.07
N VAL A 164 -16.52 -31.16 13.85
CA VAL A 164 -17.71 -32.02 13.87
C VAL A 164 -18.89 -31.25 13.27
N ALA A 165 -19.68 -31.89 12.42
CA ALA A 165 -20.89 -31.25 11.86
C ALA A 165 -21.96 -31.10 12.96
N LEU A 166 -22.57 -29.91 13.04
CA LEU A 166 -23.70 -29.65 13.92
C LEU A 166 -25.03 -29.94 13.19
N PRO A 167 -26.07 -30.38 13.91
CA PRO A 167 -27.40 -30.57 13.34
C PRO A 167 -27.95 -29.28 12.71
N GLU A 168 -28.82 -29.42 11.71
CA GLU A 168 -29.56 -28.27 11.17
C GLU A 168 -30.38 -27.58 12.27
N GLY A 169 -30.33 -26.25 12.31
CA GLY A 169 -31.02 -25.46 13.33
C GLY A 169 -30.30 -25.36 14.68
N ALA A 170 -29.07 -25.87 14.81
CA ALA A 170 -28.27 -25.68 16.02
C ALA A 170 -28.14 -24.19 16.40
N THR A 171 -28.31 -23.89 17.68
CA THR A 171 -28.22 -22.53 18.22
C THR A 171 -26.76 -22.09 18.32
N TRP A 172 -26.43 -20.94 17.75
CA TRP A 172 -25.10 -20.33 17.83
C TRP A 172 -25.21 -18.81 17.65
N ALA A 173 -24.19 -18.09 18.11
CA ALA A 173 -24.05 -16.65 18.00
C ALA A 173 -22.93 -16.31 17.00
N PRO A 174 -23.24 -15.83 15.78
CA PRO A 174 -22.23 -15.37 14.84
C PRO A 174 -21.53 -14.11 15.34
N SER A 175 -20.25 -13.97 15.01
CA SER A 175 -19.55 -12.70 15.17
C SER A 175 -20.17 -11.63 14.26
N LEU A 176 -20.56 -10.49 14.83
CA LEU A 176 -21.24 -9.42 14.10
C LEU A 176 -20.29 -8.27 13.74
N PHE A 177 -20.30 -7.88 12.47
CA PHE A 177 -19.58 -6.71 11.99
C PHE A 177 -20.35 -5.43 12.32
N GLN A 178 -19.60 -4.43 12.76
CA GLN A 178 -20.07 -3.10 13.11
C GLN A 178 -19.22 -2.05 12.40
N ALA A 179 -19.78 -0.85 12.25
CA ALA A 179 -19.05 0.29 11.71
C ALA A 179 -18.02 0.78 12.73
N LEU A 180 -16.77 0.96 12.29
CA LEU A 180 -15.72 1.52 13.15
C LEU A 180 -16.04 2.99 13.49
N PRO A 181 -15.72 3.43 14.73
CA PRO A 181 -15.58 4.84 15.04
C PRO A 181 -14.64 5.55 14.06
N VAL A 182 -15.00 6.78 13.68
CA VAL A 182 -14.33 7.54 12.61
C VAL A 182 -12.82 7.67 12.84
N THR A 183 -12.40 7.91 14.08
CA THR A 183 -10.99 8.06 14.45
C THR A 183 -10.19 6.77 14.24
N MET A 184 -10.77 5.61 14.53
CA MET A 184 -10.14 4.31 14.29
C MET A 184 -10.13 3.98 12.81
N LYS A 185 -11.23 4.22 12.08
CA LYS A 185 -11.28 4.05 10.63
C LYS A 185 -10.16 4.82 9.94
N GLN A 186 -9.93 6.08 10.30
CA GLN A 186 -8.86 6.90 9.74
C GLN A 186 -7.47 6.31 10.00
N ARG A 187 -7.21 5.82 11.22
CA ARG A 187 -5.94 5.17 11.57
C ARG A 187 -5.71 3.89 10.77
N VAL A 188 -6.70 3.01 10.70
CA VAL A 188 -6.62 1.76 9.92
C VAL A 188 -6.37 2.04 8.44
N VAL A 189 -7.13 2.97 7.84
CA VAL A 189 -6.97 3.34 6.42
C VAL A 189 -5.59 3.94 6.17
N ALA A 190 -5.10 4.84 7.03
CA ALA A 190 -3.77 5.43 6.88
C ALA A 190 -2.64 4.38 6.95
N GLN A 191 -2.73 3.45 7.89
CA GLN A 191 -1.75 2.37 8.07
C GLN A 191 -1.88 1.23 7.04
N SER A 192 -2.98 1.18 6.28
CA SER A 192 -3.16 0.21 5.19
C SER A 192 -2.39 0.56 3.92
N VAL A 193 -1.91 1.81 3.79
CA VAL A 193 -1.10 2.25 2.66
C VAL A 193 0.22 1.47 2.64
N PRO A 194 0.60 0.81 1.52
CA PRO A 194 1.86 0.08 1.43
C PRO A 194 3.08 0.97 1.72
N PRO A 195 4.06 0.52 2.53
CA PRO A 195 5.26 1.31 2.84
C PRO A 195 6.11 1.68 1.62
N SER A 196 6.04 0.87 0.55
CA SER A 196 6.68 1.12 -0.73
C SER A 196 6.09 2.34 -1.47
N LEU A 197 4.87 2.74 -1.11
CA LEU A 197 4.18 3.87 -1.70
C LEU A 197 4.29 5.10 -0.79
N ASN A 198 5.44 5.75 -0.91
CA ASN A 198 5.85 6.92 -0.14
C ASN A 198 6.18 8.11 -1.06
N TRP A 199 6.46 9.26 -0.46
CA TRP A 199 6.79 10.48 -1.21
C TRP A 199 8.05 10.34 -2.06
N GLN A 200 9.04 9.57 -1.62
CA GLN A 200 10.23 9.30 -2.41
C GLN A 200 9.89 8.57 -3.69
N ARG A 201 9.06 7.54 -3.60
CA ARG A 201 8.63 6.77 -4.77
C ARG A 201 7.89 7.66 -5.77
N LEU A 202 6.96 8.49 -5.29
CA LEU A 202 6.22 9.43 -6.14
C LEU A 202 7.15 10.41 -6.86
N LEU A 203 8.10 11.02 -6.14
CA LEU A 203 9.06 11.96 -6.72
C LEU A 203 10.00 11.29 -7.71
N LEU A 204 10.46 10.07 -7.44
CA LEU A 204 11.28 9.28 -8.37
C LEU A 204 10.52 8.93 -9.65
N ASP A 205 9.24 8.58 -9.54
CA ASP A 205 8.42 8.23 -10.69
C ASP A 205 8.05 9.48 -11.51
N LEU A 206 7.87 10.64 -10.87
CA LEU A 206 7.74 11.93 -11.56
C LEU A 206 9.05 12.32 -12.27
N HIS A 207 10.19 12.19 -11.59
CA HIS A 207 11.51 12.50 -12.13
C HIS A 207 11.85 11.65 -13.36
N ALA A 208 11.52 10.36 -13.32
CA ALA A 208 11.76 9.44 -14.43
C ALA A 208 10.64 9.44 -15.50
N GLY A 209 9.59 10.25 -15.32
CA GLY A 209 8.43 10.28 -16.23
C GLY A 209 7.53 9.05 -16.17
N ARG A 210 7.77 8.12 -15.24
CA ARG A 210 7.01 6.86 -15.08
C ARG A 210 5.56 7.08 -14.69
N LEU A 211 5.20 8.24 -14.12
CA LEU A 211 3.81 8.60 -13.84
C LEU A 211 2.92 8.59 -15.09
N PHE A 212 3.49 8.89 -16.26
CA PHE A 212 2.76 8.89 -17.53
C PHE A 212 3.11 7.66 -18.39
N GLY A 213 3.59 6.59 -17.75
CA GLY A 213 3.99 5.35 -18.40
C GLY A 213 5.15 5.54 -19.39
N LEU A 214 5.14 4.76 -20.46
CA LEU A 214 6.22 4.75 -21.46
C LEU A 214 6.38 6.10 -22.16
N ALA A 215 5.28 6.80 -22.48
CA ALA A 215 5.34 8.09 -23.16
C ALA A 215 6.06 9.14 -22.32
N GLY A 216 5.73 9.23 -21.01
CA GLY A 216 6.42 10.14 -20.10
C GLY A 216 7.89 9.82 -19.95
N GLN A 217 8.23 8.53 -19.82
CA GLN A 217 9.62 8.10 -19.74
C GLN A 217 10.43 8.50 -20.99
N LEU A 218 9.90 8.25 -22.19
CA LEU A 218 10.54 8.65 -23.45
C LEU A 218 10.71 10.17 -23.57
N VAL A 219 9.75 10.95 -23.08
CA VAL A 219 9.87 12.42 -23.04
C VAL A 219 11.02 12.86 -22.12
N MET A 220 11.16 12.24 -20.94
CA MET A 220 12.24 12.56 -20.02
C MET A 220 13.62 12.13 -20.57
N ASP A 221 13.70 10.96 -21.20
CA ASP A 221 14.92 10.47 -21.86
C ASP A 221 15.34 11.39 -23.01
N LEU A 222 14.39 11.81 -23.86
CA LEU A 222 14.64 12.78 -24.93
C LEU A 222 15.10 14.12 -24.38
N ALA A 223 14.46 14.61 -23.31
CA ALA A 223 14.85 15.87 -22.67
C ALA A 223 16.28 15.81 -22.12
N ALA A 224 16.68 14.69 -21.52
CA ALA A 224 18.05 14.46 -21.06
C ALA A 224 19.06 14.47 -22.22
N LEU A 225 18.74 13.82 -23.34
CA LEU A 225 19.59 13.85 -24.54
C LEU A 225 19.73 15.28 -25.09
N VAL A 226 18.62 16.01 -25.20
CA VAL A 226 18.63 17.40 -25.67
C VAL A 226 19.43 18.29 -24.71
N LEU A 227 19.34 18.08 -23.40
CA LEU A 227 20.17 18.78 -22.42
C LEU A 227 21.67 18.56 -22.66
N VAL A 228 22.10 17.34 -22.97
CA VAL A 228 23.50 17.06 -23.35
C VAL A 228 23.89 17.87 -24.59
N VAL A 229 23.03 17.89 -25.62
CA VAL A 229 23.25 18.70 -26.82
C VAL A 229 23.32 20.19 -26.48
N LEU A 230 22.45 20.70 -25.62
CA LEU A 230 22.46 22.10 -25.17
C LEU A 230 23.75 22.44 -24.42
N ALA A 231 24.22 21.57 -23.52
CA ALA A 231 25.47 21.77 -22.78
C ALA A 231 26.68 21.84 -23.73
N LEU A 232 26.76 20.92 -24.70
CA LEU A 232 27.84 20.91 -25.69
C LEU A 232 27.78 22.12 -26.61
N THR A 233 26.60 22.41 -27.18
CA THR A 233 26.42 23.54 -28.10
C THR A 233 26.64 24.88 -27.41
N GLY A 234 26.20 25.05 -26.16
CA GLY A 234 26.47 26.24 -25.34
C GLY A 234 27.96 26.47 -25.13
N THR A 235 28.71 25.42 -24.78
CA THR A 235 30.18 25.48 -24.60
C THR A 235 30.90 25.85 -25.90
N VAL A 236 30.46 25.29 -27.03
CA VAL A 236 31.02 25.62 -28.37
C VAL A 236 30.71 27.07 -28.76
N ILE A 237 29.49 27.55 -28.52
CA ILE A 237 29.11 28.94 -28.82
C ILE A 237 29.96 29.91 -27.99
N TRP A 238 30.12 29.64 -26.69
CA TRP A 238 30.92 30.49 -25.78
C TRP A 238 32.41 30.51 -26.11
N SER A 239 33.01 29.36 -26.43
CA SER A 239 34.43 29.29 -26.82
C SER A 239 34.71 30.01 -28.13
N ARG A 240 33.77 29.96 -29.10
CA ARG A 240 33.90 30.66 -30.38
C ARG A 240 33.59 32.16 -30.29
N SER A 241 32.76 32.59 -29.33
CA SER A 241 32.51 34.01 -29.10
C SER A 241 33.66 34.71 -28.39
N ARG A 242 34.45 34.01 -27.56
CA ARG A 242 35.65 34.60 -26.91
C ARG A 242 36.90 34.68 -27.80
N ARG A 243 36.94 33.91 -28.89
CA ARG A 243 37.99 34.00 -29.92
C ARG A 243 37.62 34.97 -31.05
N SER A 244 36.53 35.73 -30.88
CA SER A 244 36.11 36.81 -31.77
C SER A 244 36.47 38.15 -31.17
#